data_AF-A0A7W0BXR7-F1
#
_entry.id   AF-A0A7W0BXR7-F1
#
_cell.length_a   1.000
_cell.length_b   1.000
_cell.length_c   1.000
_cell.angle_alpha   90.00
_cell.angle_beta   90.00
_cell.angle_gamma   90.00
#
_symmetry.space_group_name_H-M   'P 1'
#
loop_
_entity.id
_entity.type
_entity.pdbx_description
1 polymer ?
#
loop_
_entity_poly.entity_id
_entity_poly.type
_entity_poly.pdbx_seq_one_letter_code
_entity_poly.pdbx_strand_id
1 'polypeptide(L)'
;MNSLKNINLVKIISFIISVIGLFLILKSPELGQSSASAWAREAGGSVKSDEWMQMLHAYTTSYRAVGIIFLSIGLFYVLKKE
;
A
#
# COMPACT_ATOMS: atom_id res chain seq x y z
N MET A 1 20.11 30.80 -3.54
CA MET A 1 19.13 30.68 -2.44
C MET A 1 17.99 29.75 -2.86
N ASN A 2 18.23 28.43 -2.99
CA ASN A 2 17.23 27.45 -3.47
C ASN A 2 17.26 26.08 -2.75
N SER A 3 18.28 25.78 -1.94
CA SER A 3 18.43 24.43 -1.33
C SER A 3 17.39 24.16 -0.23
N LEU A 4 17.16 25.14 0.65
CA LEU A 4 16.25 25.01 1.81
C LEU A 4 14.78 24.77 1.41
N LYS A 5 14.34 25.30 0.26
CA LYS A 5 12.97 25.11 -0.24
C LYS A 5 12.75 23.67 -0.76
N ASN A 6 13.78 23.09 -1.38
CA ASN A 6 13.74 21.73 -1.91
C ASN A 6 13.73 20.67 -0.79
N ILE A 7 14.49 20.89 0.29
CA ILE A 7 14.51 20.00 1.46
C ILE A 7 13.12 19.90 2.10
N ASN A 8 12.45 21.04 2.30
CA ASN A 8 11.09 21.06 2.85
C ASN A 8 10.09 20.34 1.94
N LEU A 9 10.23 20.49 0.61
CA LEU A 9 9.36 19.82 -0.36
C LEU A 9 9.54 18.30 -0.36
N VAL A 10 10.79 17.80 -0.29
CA VAL A 10 11.08 16.37 -0.20
C VAL A 10 10.50 15.77 1.08
N LYS A 11 10.61 16.46 2.23
CA LYS A 11 10.00 16.01 3.49
C LYS A 11 8.48 15.93 3.41
N ILE A 12 7.83 16.92 2.79
CA ILE A 12 6.37 16.93 2.59
C ILE A 12 5.94 15.75 1.71
N ILE A 13 6.60 15.55 0.57
CA ILE A 13 6.28 14.42 -0.34
C ILE A 13 6.49 13.08 0.39
N SER A 14 7.60 12.95 1.13
CA SER A 14 7.90 11.73 1.89
C SER A 14 6.87 11.46 2.98
N PHE A 15 6.37 12.51 3.64
CA PHE A 15 5.27 12.40 4.59
C PHE A 15 3.98 11.90 3.93
N ILE A 16 3.62 12.44 2.75
CA ILE A 16 2.45 11.98 1.99
C ILE A 16 2.61 10.50 1.61
N ILE A 17 3.77 10.10 1.09
CA ILE A 17 4.06 8.69 0.76
C ILE A 17 3.92 7.79 1.99
N SER A 18 4.40 8.26 3.15
CA SER A 18 4.28 7.55 4.42
C SER A 18 2.82 7.33 4.82
N VAL A 19 1.99 8.36 4.71
CA VAL A 19 0.54 8.29 4.98
C VAL A 19 -0.16 7.33 4.01
N ILE A 20 0.19 7.36 2.72
CA ILE A 20 -0.34 6.41 1.72
C ILE A 20 0.06 4.98 2.09
N GLY A 21 1.32 4.76 2.48
CA GLY A 21 1.80 3.46 2.92
C GLY A 21 1.03 2.92 4.13
N LEU A 22 0.80 3.76 5.14
CA LEU A 22 -0.01 3.41 6.31
C LEU A 22 -1.46 3.08 5.91
N PHE A 23 -2.07 3.89 5.04
CA PHE A 23 -3.42 3.66 4.54
C PHE A 23 -3.54 2.29 3.85
N LEU A 24 -2.58 1.94 2.97
CA LEU A 24 -2.56 0.64 2.29
C LEU A 24 -2.47 -0.53 3.28
N ILE A 25 -1.68 -0.42 4.34
CA ILE A 25 -1.57 -1.46 5.37
C ILE A 25 -2.91 -1.63 6.09
N LEU A 26 -3.51 -0.53 6.56
CA LEU A 26 -4.76 -0.57 7.33
C LEU A 26 -5.95 -1.05 6.49
N LYS A 27 -6.02 -0.62 5.22
CA LYS A 27 -7.10 -0.97 4.29
C LYS A 27 -6.82 -2.23 3.45
N SER A 28 -5.68 -2.89 3.65
CA SER A 28 -5.31 -4.12 2.94
C SER A 28 -6.35 -5.26 2.99
N PRO A 29 -7.14 -5.46 4.07
CA PRO A 29 -8.17 -6.49 4.07
C PRO A 29 -9.34 -6.13 3.14
N GLU A 30 -9.82 -4.88 3.21
CA GLU A 30 -10.92 -4.38 2.37
C GLU A 30 -10.51 -4.33 0.88
N LEU A 31 -9.30 -3.83 0.59
CA LEU A 31 -8.75 -3.79 -0.77
C LEU A 31 -8.54 -5.21 -1.32
N GLY A 32 -7.97 -6.11 -0.51
CA GLY A 32 -7.79 -7.51 -0.91
C GLY A 32 -9.11 -8.22 -1.18
N GLN A 33 -10.15 -7.98 -0.37
CA GLN A 33 -11.49 -8.53 -0.59
C GLN A 33 -12.11 -8.01 -1.88
N SER A 34 -11.99 -6.72 -2.15
CA SER A 34 -12.48 -6.11 -3.40
C SER A 34 -11.80 -6.72 -4.63
N SER A 35 -10.46 -6.83 -4.61
CA SER A 35 -9.68 -7.44 -5.70
C SER A 35 -9.98 -8.92 -5.89
N ALA A 36 -10.04 -9.70 -4.81
CA ALA A 36 -10.40 -11.12 -4.88
C ALA A 36 -11.82 -11.34 -5.42
N SER A 37 -12.76 -10.46 -5.06
CA SER A 37 -14.13 -10.50 -5.56
C SER A 37 -14.21 -10.13 -7.04
N ALA A 38 -13.45 -9.12 -7.48
CA ALA A 38 -13.36 -8.75 -8.89
C ALA A 38 -12.77 -9.90 -9.73
N TRP A 39 -11.65 -10.46 -9.27
CA TRP A 39 -11.04 -11.64 -9.88
C TRP A 39 -12.00 -12.83 -9.96
N ALA A 40 -12.75 -13.11 -8.89
CA ALA A 40 -13.72 -14.21 -8.89
C ALA A 40 -14.87 -13.99 -9.89
N ARG A 41 -15.31 -12.74 -10.09
CA ARG A 41 -16.30 -12.39 -11.12
C ARG A 41 -15.74 -12.59 -12.53
N GLU A 42 -14.49 -12.22 -12.76
CA GLU A 42 -13.80 -12.46 -14.03
C GLU A 42 -13.57 -13.95 -14.32
N ALA A 43 -13.37 -14.76 -13.26
CA ALA A 43 -13.23 -16.20 -13.34
C ALA A 43 -14.56 -16.97 -13.54
N GLY A 44 -15.68 -16.28 -13.75
CA GLY A 44 -16.99 -16.90 -14.00
C GLY A 44 -17.91 -16.98 -12.77
N GLY A 45 -17.57 -16.30 -11.67
CA GLY A 45 -18.44 -16.08 -10.51
C GLY A 45 -18.59 -17.26 -9.54
N SER A 46 -18.19 -18.47 -9.95
CA SER A 46 -18.22 -19.67 -9.11
C SER A 46 -16.81 -20.23 -8.94
N VAL A 47 -16.07 -19.67 -7.99
CA VAL A 47 -14.71 -20.12 -7.63
C VAL A 47 -14.78 -20.99 -6.38
N LYS A 48 -13.92 -22.02 -6.29
CA LYS A 48 -13.79 -22.83 -5.08
C LYS A 48 -13.36 -21.96 -3.90
N SER A 49 -13.88 -22.26 -2.71
CA SER A 49 -13.54 -21.56 -1.46
C SER A 49 -12.03 -21.45 -1.25
N ASP A 50 -11.29 -22.54 -1.48
CA ASP A 50 -9.84 -22.58 -1.24
C ASP A 50 -9.07 -21.67 -2.20
N GLU A 51 -9.45 -21.66 -3.48
CA GLU A 51 -8.85 -20.78 -4.50
C GLU A 51 -9.17 -19.31 -4.21
N TRP A 52 -10.39 -19.00 -3.77
CA TRP A 52 -10.77 -17.65 -3.36
C TRP A 52 -9.99 -17.17 -2.14
N MET A 53 -9.85 -18.01 -1.11
CA MET A 53 -9.08 -17.68 0.10
C MET A 53 -7.60 -17.48 -0.21
N GLN A 54 -7.03 -18.30 -1.11
CA GLN A 54 -5.64 -18.14 -1.56
C GLN A 54 -5.45 -16.79 -2.26
N MET A 55 -6.35 -16.41 -3.16
CA MET A 55 -6.29 -15.12 -3.86
C MET A 55 -6.52 -13.94 -2.92
N LEU A 56 -7.48 -14.04 -1.99
CA LEU A 56 -7.70 -13.02 -0.96
C LEU A 56 -6.42 -12.77 -0.16
N HIS A 57 -5.78 -13.85 0.32
CA HIS A 57 -4.53 -13.75 1.06
C HIS A 57 -3.41 -13.14 0.22
N ALA A 58 -3.31 -13.51 -1.06
CA ALA A 58 -2.32 -12.97 -1.99
C ALA A 58 -2.50 -11.45 -2.21
N TYR A 59 -3.73 -11.00 -2.47
CA TYR A 59 -4.01 -9.58 -2.67
C TYR A 59 -3.80 -8.77 -1.38
N THR A 60 -4.33 -9.23 -0.24
CA THR A 60 -4.12 -8.55 1.05
C THR A 60 -2.64 -8.47 1.40
N THR A 61 -1.87 -9.55 1.21
CA THR A 61 -0.42 -9.56 1.45
C THR A 61 0.31 -8.60 0.52
N SER A 62 -0.10 -8.53 -0.75
CA SER A 62 0.49 -7.60 -1.72
C SER A 62 0.28 -6.13 -1.34
N TYR A 63 -0.96 -5.76 -0.96
CA TYR A 63 -1.25 -4.40 -0.48
C TYR A 63 -0.48 -4.06 0.79
N ARG A 64 -0.34 -5.01 1.72
CA ARG A 64 0.51 -4.83 2.92
C ARG A 64 1.97 -4.63 2.56
N ALA A 65 2.52 -5.43 1.66
CA ALA A 65 3.92 -5.33 1.26
C ALA A 65 4.23 -3.97 0.63
N VAL A 66 3.41 -3.53 -0.33
CA VAL A 66 3.55 -2.20 -0.94
C VAL A 66 3.38 -1.09 0.11
N GLY A 67 2.39 -1.23 1.00
CA GLY A 67 2.17 -0.29 2.08
C GLY A 67 3.36 -0.16 3.03
N ILE A 68 3.99 -1.29 3.40
CA ILE A 68 5.20 -1.33 4.24
C ILE A 68 6.38 -0.65 3.53
N ILE A 69 6.57 -0.91 2.23
CA ILE A 69 7.64 -0.27 1.45
C ILE A 69 7.45 1.24 1.44
N PHE A 70 6.24 1.72 1.12
CA PHE A 70 5.93 3.15 1.07
C PHE A 70 6.06 3.80 2.45
N LEU A 71 5.55 3.14 3.50
CA LEU A 71 5.66 3.62 4.86
C LEU A 71 7.13 3.74 5.27
N SER A 72 7.94 2.71 5.02
CA SER A 72 9.36 2.66 5.40
C SER A 72 10.18 3.72 4.67
N ILE A 73 10.03 3.84 3.36
CA ILE A 73 10.74 4.86 2.56
C ILE A 73 10.30 6.26 2.98
N GLY A 74 8.98 6.48 3.12
CA GLY A 74 8.44 7.77 3.54
C GLY A 74 8.94 8.19 4.92
N LEU A 75 8.88 7.28 5.91
CA LEU A 75 9.39 7.55 7.26
C LEU A 75 10.89 7.83 7.25
N PHE A 76 11.66 7.07 6.47
CA PHE A 76 13.12 7.24 6.38
C PHE A 76 13.49 8.66 5.96
N TYR A 77 12.86 9.20 4.91
CA TYR A 77 13.13 10.56 4.44
C TYR A 77 12.56 11.65 5.35
N VAL A 78 11.43 11.40 6.03
CA VAL A 78 10.87 12.34 7.01
C VAL A 78 11.77 12.47 8.24
N LEU A 79 12.28 11.34 8.74
CA LEU A 79 13.06 11.27 9.98
C LEU A 79 14.55 11.50 9.78
N LYS A 80 15.04 11.48 8.53
CA LYS A 80 16.42 11.80 8.21
C LYS A 80 16.73 13.23 8.69
N LYS A 81 17.56 13.33 9.73
CA LYS A 81 18.20 14.58 10.14
C LYS A 81 19.27 14.94 9.10
N GLU A 82 19.31 16.23 8.76
CA GLU A 82 20.33 16.79 7.87
C GLU A 82 21.71 16.78 8.50
#